data_AF-A0AAU4TSV3-F1
#
_entry.id   AF-A0AAU4TSV3-F1
#
_cell.length_a   1.000
_cell.length_b   1.000
_cell.length_c   1.000
_cell.angle_alpha   90.00
_cell.angle_beta   90.00
_cell.angle_gamma   90.00
#
_symmetry.space_group_name_H-M   'P 1'
#
loop_
_entity.id
_entity.type
_entity.pdbx_description
1 polymer ?
#
loop_
_entity_poly.entity_id
_entity_poly.type
_entity_poly.pdbx_seq_one_letter_code
_entity_poly.pdbx_strand_id
1 'polypeptide(L)'
;MTTAAPCEAPANDNALFSFDGRVLEVFGYIDDARYHLWERPRLEFDPGRRRRLAIVTRHGRRLSVPYDAHLLPGLQALAEQLARSLAEAPEH
;
A
#
# COMPACT_ATOMS: atom_id res chain seq x y z
N MET A 1 -24.56 0.98 8.64
CA MET A 1 -23.21 0.47 8.34
C MET A 1 -22.56 1.45 7.39
N THR A 2 -21.72 2.35 7.89
CA THR A 2 -20.99 3.29 7.04
C THR A 2 -19.81 2.52 6.47
N THR A 3 -19.90 2.05 5.24
CA THR A 3 -18.71 1.60 4.50
C THR A 3 -17.81 2.81 4.38
N ALA A 4 -16.72 2.84 5.15
CA ALA A 4 -15.71 3.88 5.02
C ALA A 4 -15.22 3.86 3.56
N ALA A 5 -15.16 5.02 2.92
CA ALA A 5 -14.62 5.10 1.56
C ALA A 5 -13.18 4.55 1.57
N PRO A 6 -12.77 3.79 0.54
CA PRO A 6 -11.44 3.22 0.48
C PRO A 6 -10.38 4.35 0.51
N CYS A 7 -9.28 4.11 1.22
CA CYS A 7 -8.15 5.02 1.24
C CYS A 7 -7.30 4.75 0.00
N GLU A 8 -7.19 5.75 -0.87
CA GLU A 8 -6.49 5.63 -2.15
C GLU A 8 -5.27 6.54 -2.19
N ALA A 9 -4.16 6.00 -2.69
CA ALA A 9 -2.92 6.75 -2.85
C ALA A 9 -2.18 6.32 -4.12
N PRO A 10 -2.05 7.21 -5.13
CA PRO A 10 -1.18 6.93 -6.27
C PRO A 10 0.29 6.96 -5.83
N ALA A 11 1.10 6.06 -6.37
CA ALA A 11 2.55 6.10 -6.21
C ALA A 11 3.24 6.83 -7.36
N ASN A 12 2.69 6.73 -8.57
CA ASN A 12 3.13 7.42 -9.78
C ASN A 12 1.97 7.37 -10.80
N ASP A 13 2.17 7.90 -12.00
CA ASP A 13 1.15 7.93 -13.06
C ASP A 13 0.61 6.54 -13.47
N ASN A 14 1.35 5.47 -13.17
CA ASN A 14 1.03 4.10 -13.57
C ASN A 14 0.70 3.18 -12.39
N ALA A 15 0.73 3.65 -11.15
CA ALA A 15 0.54 2.79 -9.98
C ALA A 15 -0.39 3.43 -8.95
N LEU A 16 -1.50 2.76 -8.66
CA LEU A 16 -2.46 3.16 -7.64
C LEU A 16 -2.54 2.11 -6.54
N PHE A 17 -2.57 2.56 -5.29
CA PHE A 17 -2.83 1.74 -4.13
C PHE A 17 -4.20 2.09 -3.56
N SER A 18 -5.02 1.08 -3.25
CA SER A 18 -6.32 1.26 -2.63
C SER A 18 -6.46 0.32 -1.44
N PHE A 19 -7.01 0.82 -0.33
CA PHE A 19 -7.22 0.05 0.89
C PHE A 19 -8.63 0.25 1.43
N ASP A 20 -9.41 -0.83 1.44
CA ASP A 20 -10.80 -0.86 1.92
C ASP A 20 -10.91 -1.13 3.43
N GLY A 21 -9.81 -1.02 4.18
CA GLY A 21 -9.78 -1.38 5.61
C GLY A 21 -9.40 -2.85 5.88
N ARG A 22 -9.42 -3.71 4.85
CA ARG A 22 -9.07 -5.13 4.97
C ARG A 22 -8.06 -5.63 3.96
N VAL A 23 -8.20 -5.21 2.70
CA VAL A 23 -7.38 -5.68 1.58
C VAL A 23 -6.66 -4.48 0.99
N LEU A 24 -5.35 -4.61 0.79
CA LEU A 24 -4.57 -3.67 -0.01
C LEU A 24 -4.58 -4.14 -1.45
N GLU A 25 -4.99 -3.26 -2.34
CA GLU A 25 -5.03 -3.47 -3.77
C GLU A 25 -3.97 -2.60 -4.45
N VAL A 26 -3.27 -3.19 -5.42
CA VAL A 26 -2.26 -2.49 -6.22
C VAL A 26 -2.63 -2.63 -7.68
N PHE A 27 -2.75 -1.50 -8.37
CA PHE A 27 -3.13 -1.41 -9.78
C PHE A 27 -1.95 -0.91 -10.63
N GLY A 28 -1.82 -1.42 -11.85
CA GLY A 28 -1.00 -0.83 -12.93
C GLY A 28 0.52 -1.00 -12.83
N TYR A 29 1.05 -1.62 -11.77
CA TYR A 29 2.50 -1.63 -11.55
C TYR A 29 3.30 -2.51 -12.54
N ILE A 30 2.78 -3.66 -12.96
CA ILE A 30 3.38 -4.52 -14.00
C ILE A 30 2.23 -5.13 -14.82
N ASP A 31 2.25 -4.98 -16.15
CA ASP A 31 1.33 -5.64 -17.10
C ASP A 31 -0.18 -5.49 -16.81
N ASP A 32 -0.64 -4.31 -16.36
CA ASP A 32 -2.05 -4.08 -16.01
C ASP A 32 -2.56 -5.00 -14.86
N ALA A 33 -1.65 -5.70 -14.17
CA ALA A 33 -2.01 -6.70 -13.18
C ALA A 33 -2.55 -6.04 -11.90
N ARG A 34 -3.67 -6.58 -11.41
CA ARG A 34 -4.27 -6.24 -10.10
C ARG A 34 -3.80 -7.23 -9.05
N TYR A 35 -3.09 -6.75 -8.04
CA TYR A 35 -2.68 -7.56 -6.89
C TYR A 35 -3.62 -7.29 -5.71
N HIS A 36 -4.23 -8.35 -5.18
CA HIS A 36 -4.99 -8.30 -3.94
C HIS A 36 -4.13 -8.88 -2.81
N LEU A 37 -3.78 -8.04 -1.84
CA LEU A 37 -2.93 -8.40 -0.71
C LEU A 37 -3.76 -8.39 0.57
N TRP A 38 -4.18 -9.58 1.01
CA TRP A 38 -4.88 -9.80 2.28
C TRP A 38 -3.89 -10.01 3.45
N GLU A 39 -2.64 -10.36 3.16
CA GLU A 39 -1.64 -10.87 4.12
C GLU A 39 -1.08 -9.83 5.10
N ARG A 40 -1.88 -8.85 5.52
CA ARG A 40 -1.48 -7.80 6.45
C ARG A 40 -0.21 -7.06 5.96
N PRO A 41 -0.21 -6.54 4.72
CA PRO A 41 0.99 -5.95 4.13
C PRO A 41 1.41 -4.67 4.86
N ARG A 42 2.72 -4.45 4.93
CA ARG A 42 3.31 -3.21 5.43
C ARG A 42 3.96 -2.45 4.29
N LEU A 43 3.94 -1.13 4.39
CA LEU A 43 4.60 -0.23 3.46
C LEU A 43 5.91 0.28 4.08
N GLU A 44 7.02 0.08 3.38
CA GLU A 44 8.33 0.60 3.72
C GLU A 44 8.80 1.59 2.66
N PHE A 45 9.31 2.75 3.08
CA PHE A 45 9.77 3.79 2.18
C PHE A 45 11.30 3.80 2.13
N ASP A 46 11.86 3.66 0.93
CA ASP A 46 13.27 3.85 0.65
C ASP A 46 13.45 5.18 -0.10
N PRO A 47 13.94 6.24 0.58
CA PRO A 47 14.14 7.56 -0.01
C PRO A 47 15.48 7.67 -0.76
N GLY A 48 16.16 6.55 -1.05
CA GLY A 48 17.46 6.53 -1.71
C GLY A 48 17.46 7.15 -3.11
N ARG A 49 18.57 6.95 -3.84
CA ARG A 49 18.79 7.60 -5.16
C ARG A 49 17.68 7.34 -6.17
N ARG A 50 16.95 6.23 -6.03
CA ARG A 50 15.66 5.99 -6.67
C ARG A 50 14.65 5.74 -5.55
N ARG A 51 13.66 6.61 -5.41
CA ARG A 51 12.60 6.48 -4.41
C ARG A 51 11.79 5.23 -4.67
N ARG A 52 11.72 4.34 -3.68
CA ARG A 52 10.96 3.09 -3.78
C ARG A 52 10.08 2.87 -2.56
N LEU A 53 8.87 2.44 -2.82
CA LEU A 53 7.92 1.92 -1.84
C LEU A 53 8.02 0.40 -1.90
N ALA A 54 8.27 -0.25 -0.77
CA ALA A 54 8.23 -1.70 -0.67
C ALA A 54 6.97 -2.14 0.07
N ILE A 55 6.21 -3.03 -0.55
CA ILE A 55 5.14 -3.77 0.08
C ILE A 55 5.74 -5.05 0.62
N VAL A 56 5.74 -5.21 1.94
CA VAL A 56 6.25 -6.38 2.64
C VAL A 56 5.08 -7.17 3.18
N THR A 57 4.88 -8.40 2.70
CA THR A 57 3.86 -9.30 3.25
C THR A 57 4.43 -10.14 4.39
N ARG A 58 3.55 -10.69 5.24
CA ARG A 58 3.93 -11.55 6.38
C ARG A 58 4.87 -12.71 5.99
N HIS A 59 4.74 -13.22 4.77
CA HIS A 59 5.53 -14.35 4.26
C HIS A 59 6.87 -13.92 3.62
N GLY A 60 7.29 -12.67 3.83
CA GLY A 60 8.57 -12.15 3.34
C GLY A 60 8.56 -11.78 1.86
N ARG A 61 7.41 -11.83 1.18
CA ARG A 61 7.30 -11.34 -0.19
C ARG A 61 7.44 -9.82 -0.18
N ARG A 62 8.40 -9.32 -0.96
CA ARG A 62 8.68 -7.88 -1.10
C ARG A 62 8.42 -7.44 -2.53
N LEU A 63 7.38 -6.64 -2.74
CA LEU A 63 7.13 -5.96 -4.02
C LEU A 63 7.61 -4.52 -3.90
N SER A 64 8.50 -4.09 -4.78
CA SER A 64 9.04 -2.74 -4.70
C SER A 64 8.60 -1.90 -5.89
N VAL A 65 7.89 -0.79 -5.64
CA VAL A 65 7.25 0.13 -6.59
C VAL A 65 7.96 1.48 -6.54
N PRO A 66 8.34 2.12 -7.67
CA PRO A 66 8.87 3.48 -7.65
C PRO A 66 7.76 4.47 -7.28
N TYR A 67 8.10 5.56 -6.60
CA TYR A 67 7.12 6.60 -6.30
C TYR A 67 7.64 8.02 -6.54
N ASP A 68 6.71 8.91 -6.89
CA ASP A 68 6.98 10.33 -7.07
C ASP A 68 6.97 11.06 -5.74
N ALA A 69 7.94 11.96 -5.53
CA ALA A 69 8.13 12.64 -4.25
C ALA A 69 6.89 13.44 -3.80
N HIS A 70 6.19 14.06 -4.75
CA HIS A 70 5.04 14.90 -4.46
C HIS A 70 3.81 14.08 -4.01
N LEU A 71 3.81 12.76 -4.23
CA LEU A 71 2.75 11.83 -3.81
C LEU A 71 3.03 11.17 -2.45
N LEU A 72 4.23 11.38 -1.88
CA LEU A 72 4.64 10.80 -0.61
C LEU A 72 3.64 11.02 0.54
N PRO A 73 3.04 12.23 0.74
CA PRO A 73 2.09 12.43 1.82
C PRO A 73 0.87 11.50 1.75
N GLY A 74 0.36 11.24 0.54
CA GLY A 74 -0.77 10.32 0.34
C GLY A 74 -0.39 8.88 0.65
N LEU A 75 0.79 8.45 0.20
CA LEU A 75 1.30 7.11 0.49
C LEU A 75 1.57 6.90 1.99
N GLN A 76 2.03 7.93 2.70
CA GLN A 76 2.21 7.87 4.15
C GLN A 76 0.88 7.75 4.88
N ALA A 77 -0.14 8.52 4.50
CA ALA A 77 -1.48 8.40 5.07
C ALA A 77 -2.06 6.99 4.86
N LEU A 78 -1.86 6.39 3.67
CA LEU A 78 -2.25 5.01 3.40
C LEU A 78 -1.50 4.02 4.31
N ALA A 79 -0.18 4.21 4.48
CA ALA A 79 0.63 3.35 5.35
C ALA A 79 0.16 3.41 6.81
N GLU A 80 -0.24 4.59 7.29
CA GLU A 80 -0.82 4.77 8.62
C GLU A 80 -2.16 4.05 8.77
N GLN A 81 -3.05 4.13 7.76
CA GLN A 81 -4.32 3.39 7.75
C GLN A 81 -4.09 1.87 7.78
N LEU A 82 -3.14 1.38 6.98
CA LEU A 82 -2.72 -0.02 7.01
C LEU A 82 -2.23 -0.41 8.40
N ALA A 83 -1.30 0.34 8.99
CA ALA A 83 -0.75 0.06 10.32
C ALA A 83 -1.85 0.06 11.40
N ARG A 84 -2.84 0.96 11.30
CA ARG A 84 -3.96 1.02 12.23
C ARG A 84 -4.86 -0.21 12.13
N SER A 85 -5.24 -0.61 10.92
CA SER A 85 -6.03 -1.83 10.70
C SER A 85 -5.31 -3.08 11.22
N LEU A 86 -3.98 -3.13 11.10
CA LEU A 86 -3.16 -4.20 11.69
C LEU A 86 -3.19 -4.23 13.22
N ALA A 87 -3.23 -3.06 13.88
CA ALA A 87 -3.29 -2.95 15.32
C ALA A 87 -4.70 -3.26 15.87
N GLU A 88 -5.74 -2.96 15.11
CA GLU A 88 -7.14 -3.19 15.49
C GLU A 88 -7.62 -4.63 15.25
N ALA A 89 -6.89 -5.43 14.46
CA ALA A 89 -7.22 -6.84 14.21
C ALA A 89 -6.45 -7.76 15.18
N PRO A 90 -7.07 -8.21 16.30
CA PRO A 90 -6.41 -9.11 17.24
C PRO A 90 -5.97 -10.36 16.49
N GLU A 91 -4.82 -10.92 16.88
CA GLU A 91 -4.41 -12.24 16.43
C GLU A 91 -5.46 -13.24 16.94
N HIS A 92 -6.21 -13.83 16.01
CA HIS A 92 -7.16 -14.91 16.26
C HIS A 92 -6.51 -16.25 15.91
#